data_AF-A0A2D6AAK0-F1
#
_entry.id   AF-A0A2D6AAK0-F1
#
_cell.length_a   1.000
_cell.length_b   1.000
_cell.length_c   1.000
_cell.angle_alpha   90.00
_cell.angle_beta   90.00
_cell.angle_gamma   90.00
#
_symmetry.space_group_name_H-M   'P 1'
#
loop_
_entity.id
_entity.type
_entity.pdbx_description
1 polymer ?
#
loop_
_entity_poly.entity_id
_entity_poly.type
_entity_poly.pdbx_seq_one_letter_code
_entity_poly.pdbx_strand_id
1 'polypeptide(L)' 'KRFAADMAMEVTTDAVQIFGGYGYSEEYPVARRMRGAKVVQIFEGSSQIQRLIIGREMIRDGE' A
#
# COMPACT_ATOMS: atom_id res chain seq x y z
N LYS A 1 -8.10 4.73 -5.34
CA LYS A 1 -7.76 3.91 -4.15
C LYS A 1 -6.47 3.11 -4.32
N ARG A 2 -6.39 2.16 -5.27
CA ARG A 2 -5.22 1.27 -5.47
C ARG A 2 -3.88 2.02 -5.47
N PHE A 3 -3.77 3.06 -6.29
CA PHE A 3 -2.54 3.86 -6.41
C PHE A 3 -2.07 4.41 -5.05
N ALA A 4 -2.95 5.07 -4.29
CA ALA A 4 -2.61 5.62 -2.98
C ALA A 4 -2.22 4.53 -1.97
N ALA A 5 -2.86 3.35 -2.03
CA ALA A 5 -2.53 2.22 -1.17
C ALA A 5 -1.13 1.64 -1.47
N ASP A 6 -0.80 1.47 -2.75
CA ASP A 6 0.52 1.01 -3.19
C ASP A 6 1.61 2.03 -2.80
N MET A 7 1.36 3.33 -3.03
CA MET A 7 2.28 4.41 -2.65
C MET A 7 2.50 4.50 -1.13
N ALA A 8 1.44 4.37 -0.33
CA ALA A 8 1.56 4.40 1.12
C ALA A 8 2.44 3.24 1.64
N MET A 9 2.33 2.07 1.02
CA MET A 9 3.17 0.92 1.36
C MET A 9 4.64 1.20 1.03
N GLU A 10 4.92 1.70 -0.17
CA GLU A 10 6.28 2.05 -0.62
C GLU A 10 6.95 3.05 0.34
N VAL A 11 6.31 4.20 0.57
CA VAL A 11 6.85 5.25 1.44
C VAL A 11 7.06 4.77 2.87
N THR A 12 6.15 3.95 3.40
CA THR A 12 6.28 3.47 4.78
C THR A 12 7.34 2.37 4.92
N THR A 13 7.56 1.55 3.90
CA THR A 13 8.68 0.62 3.86
C THR A 13 10.02 1.35 3.80
N ASP A 14 10.13 2.37 2.95
CA ASP A 14 11.35 3.20 2.88
C ASP A 14 11.62 3.91 4.20
N ALA A 15 10.57 4.43 4.85
CA ALA A 15 10.70 5.06 6.16
C ALA A 15 11.21 4.08 7.23
N VAL A 16 10.75 2.83 7.24
CA VAL A 16 11.29 1.79 8.13
C VAL A 16 12.78 1.56 7.84
N GLN A 17 13.16 1.47 6.56
CA GLN A 17 14.55 1.25 6.17
C GLN A 17 15.47 2.41 6.58
N ILE A 18 15.02 3.66 6.40
CA ILE A 18 15.77 4.88 6.79
C ILE A 18 16.01 4.92 8.30
N PHE A 19 15.04 4.47 9.10
CA PHE A 19 15.18 4.43 10.56
C PHE A 19 16.04 3.26 11.06
N GLY A 20 16.46 2.34 10.18
CA GLY A 20 17.25 1.17 10.54
C GLY A 20 16.56 0.30 11.60
N GLY A 21 17.30 -0.15 12.62
CA GLY A 21 16.74 -0.97 13.71
C GLY A 21 15.61 -0.28 14.49
N TYR A 22 15.67 1.04 14.64
CA TYR A 22 14.60 1.84 15.26
C TYR A 22 13.33 1.86 14.40
N GLY A 23 13.43 1.58 13.10
CA GLY A 23 12.29 1.48 12.20
C GLY A 23 11.38 0.29 12.51
N TYR A 24 11.90 -0.72 13.21
CA TYR A 24 11.15 -1.90 13.65
C TYR A 24 10.69 -1.79 15.11
N SER A 25 11.30 -0.89 15.89
CA SER A 25 10.93 -0.63 17.29
C SER A 25 9.52 -0.05 17.39
N GLU A 26 8.79 -0.41 18.45
CA GLU A 26 7.48 0.16 18.75
C GLU A 26 7.57 1.55 19.41
N GLU A 27 8.77 1.97 19.81
CA GLU A 27 9.02 3.33 20.33
C GLU A 27 8.79 4.39 19.25
N TYR A 28 9.03 4.05 17.98
CA TYR A 28 8.81 4.94 16.85
C TYR A 28 7.56 4.51 16.07
N PRO A 29 6.71 5.45 15.65
CA PRO A 29 5.42 5.13 15.02
C PRO A 29 5.54 4.56 13.59
N VAL A 30 6.74 4.46 13.02
CA VAL A 30 6.96 4.09 11.61
C VAL A 30 6.57 2.64 11.33
N ALA A 31 6.91 1.69 12.20
CA ALA A 31 6.49 0.30 12.09
C ALA A 31 4.95 0.16 12.09
N ARG A 32 4.28 0.92 12.97
CA ARG A 32 2.81 0.97 13.04
C ARG A 32 2.20 1.51 11.75
N ARG A 33 2.80 2.55 11.16
CA ARG A 33 2.33 3.13 9.89
C ARG A 33 2.51 2.16 8.72
N MET A 34 3.63 1.44 8.65
CA MET A 34 3.83 0.41 7.63
C MET A 34 2.78 -0.72 7.74
N ARG A 35 2.48 -1.18 8.95
CA ARG A 35 1.39 -2.15 9.18
C ARG A 35 0.03 -1.60 8.74
N GLY A 36 -0.26 -0.33 9.05
CA GLY A 36 -1.47 0.35 8.61
C GLY A 36 -1.59 0.45 7.09
N ALA A 37 -0.51 0.81 6.39
CA ALA A 37 -0.48 0.89 4.93
C ALA A 37 -0.82 -0.46 4.28
N LYS A 38 -0.34 -1.58 4.86
CA LYS A 38 -0.67 -2.92 4.38
C LYS A 38 -2.17 -3.23 4.47
N VAL A 39 -2.84 -2.80 5.54
CA VAL A 39 -4.30 -3.00 5.69
C VAL A 39 -5.06 -2.34 4.55
N VAL A 40 -4.67 -1.12 4.16
CA VAL A 40 -5.31 -0.38 3.06
C VAL A 40 -5.16 -1.10 1.71
N GLN A 41 -4.08 -1.85 1.50
CA GLN A 41 -3.91 -2.66 0.29
C GLN A 41 -4.85 -3.87 0.22
N ILE A 42 -5.45 -4.30 1.34
CA ILE A 42 -6.25 -5.53 1.45
C ILE A 42 -7.74 -5.22 1.64
N PHE A 43 -8.05 -4.26 2.50
CA PHE A 43 -9.42 -3.96 2.91
C PHE A 43 -10.23 -3.28 1.80
N GLU A 44 -11.56 -3.52 1.78
CA GLU A 44 -12.50 -2.93 0.80
C GLU A 44 -12.04 -3.16 -0.66
N GLY A 45 -11.66 -4.40 -0.95
CA GLY A 45 -11.13 -4.83 -2.24
C GLY A 45 -9.61 -4.68 -2.31
N SER A 46 -8.93 -5.82 -2.46
CA SER A 46 -7.47 -5.85 -2.54
C SER A 46 -6.93 -5.11 -3.76
N SER A 47 -5.69 -4.65 -3.66
CA SER A 47 -5.02 -3.91 -4.74
C SER A 47 -4.92 -4.72 -6.04
N GLN A 48 -4.86 -6.06 -5.95
CA GLN A 48 -4.89 -6.97 -7.09
C GLN A 48 -6.27 -7.00 -7.75
N ILE A 49 -7.35 -7.11 -6.97
CA ILE A 49 -8.73 -7.07 -7.51
C ILE A 49 -9.01 -5.72 -8.16
N GLN A 50 -8.61 -4.63 -7.53
CA GLN A 50 -8.75 -3.28 -8.11
C GLN A 50 -8.00 -3.15 -9.45
N ARG A 51 -6.83 -3.79 -9.59
CA ARG A 51 -6.07 -3.81 -10.85
C ARG A 51 -6.80 -4.58 -11.95
N LEU A 52 -7.41 -5.71 -11.61
CA LEU A 52 -8.22 -6.51 -12.54
C LEU A 52 -9.45 -5.74 -13.02
N ILE A 53 -10.15 -5.04 -12.11
CA ILE A 53 -11.31 -4.21 -12.46
C ILE A 53 -10.88 -3.09 -13.41
N ILE A 54 -9.85 -2.33 -13.06
CA ILE A 54 -9.32 -1.27 -13.93
C ILE A 54 -8.94 -1.82 -15.31
N GLY A 55 -8.26 -2.97 -15.37
CA GLY A 55 -7.89 -3.59 -16.64
C GLY A 55 -9.10 -3.97 -17.51
N ARG A 56 -10.18 -4.48 -16.90
CA ARG A 56 -11.42 -4.81 -17.62
C ARG A 56 -12.12 -3.56 -18.14
N GLU A 57 -12.21 -2.52 -17.32
CA GLU A 57 -12.81 -1.24 -17.72
C GLU A 57 -12.03 -0.61 -18.88
N MET A 58 -10.69 -0.63 -18.84
CA MET A 58 -9.84 -0.13 -19.93
C MET A 58 -10.06 -0.86 -21.26
N ILE A 59 -10.29 -2.18 -21.23
CA ILE A 59 -10.59 -2.95 -22.45
C ILE A 59 -11.97 -2.56 -23.00
N ARG A 60 -12.97 -2.44 -22.12
CA ARG A 60 -14.34 -2.08 -22.52
C ARG A 60 -14.44 -0.66 -23.09
N ASP A 61 -13.70 0.29 -22.54
CA ASP A 61 -13.71 1.68 -23.01
C ASP A 61 -12.90 1.89 -24.31
N GLY A 62 -12.08 0.90 -24.70
CA GLY A 62 -11.32 0.90 -25.95
C GLY A 62 -12.03 0.22 -27.14
N GLU A 63 -13.21 -0.34 -26.92
CA GLU A 63 -14.16 -0.84 -27.93
C GLU A 63 -15.18 0.25 -28.31
#